data_AF-A0A9D6JBP4-F1
#
_entry.id   AF-A0A9D6JBP4-F1
#
_cell.length_a   1.000
_cell.length_b   1.000
_cell.length_c   1.000
_cell.angle_alpha   90.00
_cell.angle_beta   90.00
_cell.angle_gamma   90.00
#
_symmetry.space_group_name_H-M   'P 1'
#
loop_
_entity.id
_entity.type
_entity.pdbx_description
1 polymer ?
#
loop_
_entity_poly.entity_id
_entity_poly.type
_entity_poly.pdbx_seq_one_letter_code
_entity_poly.pdbx_strand_id
1 'polypeptide(L)'
;MCGIVGMLQWDGQTVEEAVLAEALASLSHRGPEGRGQVVLKNTPTCSVGLAHARLKIIDLSEEASQPMSNDDQSVWIVFNGEIYNFLELRASLQQRGVRFRTASDTEVLLRLYEAEGVRCVERLEGMFAFAVWDARRRQLLLGRDRVGKKPLFYSADPGSGRFAFASEIKALLRYPPIIPEVDAEALPAFFLFGYVPTPHTLYRGICQLPPGHLLTLSDEGRLRIEAYWDVPLAAPAVHRAPSEAEAVDRVRALLTAAVRKRLVADVPLGAFLSGGIDSSIIVGLMSRLQREPVRTFSIGFSGDSRFDETRYARLVARHFGTQHTEFRVEPSAVELIEQLVWHYDGPFADSSAIPTYLLAQLTKAYVTVALNGDPAVSGVACRNLPAARRSRSMSGSVDGWPCSMRISRTCGQARTEPERLSPLSIRTSVGAGPHHL
;
A
#
# COMPACT_ATOMS: atom_id res chain seq x y z
N MET A 1 -7.33 6.42 7.67
CA MET A 1 -6.23 6.64 6.69
C MET A 1 -6.85 7.23 5.45
N CYS A 2 -6.28 8.16 4.69
CA CYS A 2 -6.98 8.65 3.49
C CYS A 2 -7.27 7.54 2.44
N GLY A 3 -8.17 7.84 1.50
CA GLY A 3 -8.44 7.04 0.31
C GLY A 3 -8.31 7.89 -0.94
N ILE A 4 -7.66 7.36 -1.98
CA ILE A 4 -7.55 8.01 -3.30
C ILE A 4 -8.21 7.15 -4.36
N VAL A 5 -8.83 7.79 -5.35
CA VAL A 5 -9.36 7.15 -6.56
C VAL A 5 -9.23 8.12 -7.74
N GLY A 6 -9.00 7.59 -8.93
CA GLY A 6 -9.03 8.39 -10.14
C GLY A 6 -9.18 7.57 -11.40
N MET A 7 -9.57 8.26 -12.46
CA MET A 7 -9.92 7.70 -13.76
C MET A 7 -9.30 8.56 -14.86
N LEU A 8 -8.76 7.91 -15.89
CA LEU A 8 -8.24 8.55 -17.09
C LEU A 8 -8.95 7.95 -18.30
N GLN A 9 -9.42 8.81 -19.20
CA GLN A 9 -10.01 8.43 -20.48
C GLN A 9 -9.33 9.24 -21.58
N TRP A 10 -8.86 8.57 -22.63
CA TRP A 10 -8.24 9.20 -23.82
C TRP A 10 -8.86 8.76 -25.14
N ASP A 11 -10.08 8.22 -25.07
CA ASP A 11 -10.95 7.85 -26.19
C ASP A 11 -11.87 9.01 -26.63
N GLY A 12 -11.63 10.22 -26.12
CA GLY A 12 -12.48 11.40 -26.32
C GLY A 12 -13.74 11.43 -25.44
N GLN A 13 -13.98 10.40 -24.61
CA GLN A 13 -15.04 10.42 -23.62
C GLN A 13 -14.64 11.24 -22.38
N THR A 14 -15.66 11.68 -21.65
CA THR A 14 -15.49 12.40 -20.39
C THR A 14 -15.68 11.44 -19.23
N VAL A 15 -14.78 11.53 -18.24
CA VAL A 15 -14.97 10.83 -16.96
C VAL A 15 -16.27 11.30 -16.32
N GLU A 16 -17.17 10.36 -16.08
CA GLU A 16 -18.46 10.64 -15.46
C GLU A 16 -18.28 10.95 -13.96
N GLU A 17 -18.69 12.16 -13.55
CA GLU A 17 -18.59 12.60 -12.15
C GLU A 17 -19.35 11.69 -11.18
N ALA A 18 -20.47 11.13 -11.61
CA ALA A 18 -21.27 10.20 -10.81
C ALA A 18 -20.51 8.91 -10.49
N VAL A 19 -19.84 8.34 -11.50
CA VAL A 19 -19.03 7.12 -11.35
C VAL A 19 -17.83 7.37 -10.42
N LEU A 20 -17.18 8.53 -10.56
CA LEU A 20 -16.10 8.93 -9.65
C LEU A 20 -16.60 9.12 -8.20
N ALA A 21 -17.78 9.72 -8.02
CA ALA A 21 -18.39 9.92 -6.70
C ALA A 21 -18.79 8.60 -6.03
N GLU A 22 -19.35 7.65 -6.77
CA GLU A 22 -19.66 6.31 -6.27
C GLU A 22 -18.40 5.54 -5.84
N ALA A 23 -17.35 5.61 -6.66
CA ALA A 23 -16.06 5.04 -6.33
C ALA A 23 -15.49 5.66 -5.05
N LEU A 24 -15.57 6.99 -4.92
CA LEU A 24 -15.15 7.71 -3.71
C LEU A 24 -15.97 7.32 -2.48
N ALA A 25 -17.29 7.14 -2.60
CA ALA A 25 -18.17 6.77 -1.51
C ALA A 25 -17.80 5.41 -0.88
N SER A 26 -17.30 4.47 -1.70
CA SER A 26 -16.82 3.17 -1.24
C SER A 26 -15.56 3.24 -0.35
N LEU A 27 -14.85 4.37 -0.35
CA LEU A 27 -13.64 4.62 0.45
C LEU A 27 -13.93 5.44 1.72
N SER A 28 -15.20 5.60 2.10
CA SER A 28 -15.61 6.46 3.21
C SER A 28 -15.07 6.04 4.57
N HIS A 29 -14.86 4.74 4.82
CA HIS A 29 -14.25 4.22 6.05
C HIS A 29 -12.79 4.66 6.22
N ARG A 30 -12.10 4.93 5.11
CA ARG A 30 -10.72 5.41 5.11
C ARG A 30 -10.67 6.85 5.62
N GLY A 31 -11.39 7.74 4.93
CA GLY A 31 -11.40 9.17 5.19
C GLY A 31 -12.80 9.73 5.48
N PRO A 32 -13.31 9.58 6.71
CA PRO A 32 -14.66 9.99 7.06
C PRO A 32 -14.83 11.51 7.25
N GLU A 33 -13.74 12.28 7.30
CA GLU A 33 -13.74 13.68 7.74
C GLU A 33 -13.79 14.70 6.59
N GLY A 34 -13.61 14.27 5.34
CA GLY A 34 -13.71 15.14 4.18
C GLY A 34 -13.71 14.36 2.87
N ARG A 35 -14.34 14.94 1.84
CA ARG A 35 -14.38 14.38 0.49
C ARG A 35 -14.21 15.49 -0.52
N GLY A 36 -13.43 15.22 -1.56
CA GLY A 36 -13.27 16.11 -2.69
C GLY A 36 -13.11 15.33 -3.98
N GLN A 37 -13.55 15.91 -5.09
CA GLN A 37 -13.33 15.38 -6.42
C GLN A 37 -13.18 16.52 -7.43
N VAL A 38 -12.50 16.23 -8.53
CA VAL A 38 -12.40 17.11 -9.69
C VAL A 38 -12.39 16.27 -10.97
N VAL A 39 -13.08 16.75 -12.01
CA VAL A 39 -12.95 16.25 -13.37
C VAL A 39 -12.35 17.34 -14.24
N LEU A 40 -11.24 17.01 -14.89
CA LEU A 40 -10.41 17.92 -15.65
C LEU A 40 -10.48 17.57 -17.15
N LYS A 41 -10.63 18.58 -17.99
CA LYS A 41 -10.64 18.50 -19.48
C LYS A 41 -9.61 19.45 -20.10
N ASN A 42 -8.44 19.53 -19.48
CA ASN A 42 -7.37 20.46 -19.84
C ASN A 42 -6.48 19.95 -20.99
N THR A 43 -6.84 18.82 -21.61
CA THR A 43 -6.25 18.30 -22.85
C THR A 43 -7.36 17.99 -23.87
N PRO A 44 -7.16 18.16 -25.19
CA PRO A 44 -8.24 18.00 -26.17
C PRO A 44 -8.85 16.59 -26.25
N THR A 45 -8.05 15.57 -25.96
CA THR A 45 -8.42 14.16 -26.16
C THR A 45 -8.59 13.37 -24.87
N CYS A 46 -8.28 13.98 -23.72
CA CYS A 46 -8.24 13.26 -22.45
C CYS A 46 -9.00 13.98 -21.33
N SER A 47 -9.75 13.17 -20.58
CA SER A 47 -10.48 13.56 -19.37
C SER A 47 -9.88 12.84 -18.16
N VAL A 48 -9.73 13.58 -17.06
CA VAL A 48 -9.09 13.09 -15.84
C VAL A 48 -9.98 13.35 -14.64
N GLY A 49 -10.41 12.29 -13.96
CA GLY A 49 -11.10 12.36 -12.68
C GLY A 49 -10.14 12.04 -11.54
N LEU A 50 -10.07 12.91 -10.53
CA LEU A 50 -9.34 12.65 -9.28
C LEU A 50 -10.27 12.87 -8.10
N ALA A 51 -10.23 11.98 -7.12
CA ALA A 51 -11.05 12.07 -5.93
C ALA A 51 -10.31 11.54 -4.69
N HIS A 52 -10.65 12.10 -3.54
CA HIS A 52 -9.97 11.85 -2.28
C HIS A 52 -10.94 11.85 -1.09
N ALA A 53 -10.84 10.81 -0.25
CA ALA A 53 -11.48 10.69 1.06
C ALA A 53 -10.44 10.99 2.14
N ARG A 54 -10.69 12.01 2.97
CA ARG A 54 -9.71 12.60 3.88
C ARG A 54 -9.89 12.11 5.32
N LEU A 55 -8.80 11.66 5.92
CA LEU A 55 -8.62 11.62 7.36
C LEU A 55 -7.61 12.73 7.71
N LYS A 56 -8.03 13.74 8.47
CA LYS A 56 -7.21 14.91 8.80
C LYS A 56 -6.22 14.54 9.92
N ILE A 57 -4.92 14.51 9.59
CA ILE A 57 -3.84 14.19 10.53
C ILE A 57 -2.84 15.35 10.66
N ILE A 58 -2.43 15.93 9.53
CA ILE A 58 -1.56 17.10 9.44
C ILE A 58 -2.32 18.18 8.69
N ASP A 59 -2.33 19.40 9.25
CA ASP A 59 -3.07 20.57 8.80
C ASP A 59 -4.58 20.30 8.69
N LEU A 60 -5.33 20.60 9.75
CA LEU A 60 -6.76 20.29 9.82
C LEU A 60 -7.65 21.26 9.02
N SER A 61 -7.05 22.27 8.38
CA SER A 61 -7.76 23.29 7.60
C SER A 61 -8.40 22.71 6.34
N GLU A 62 -9.41 23.39 5.82
CA GLU A 62 -10.00 23.07 4.51
C GLU A 62 -9.08 23.44 3.34
N GLU A 63 -8.11 24.34 3.53
CA GLU A 63 -7.13 24.69 2.49
C GLU A 63 -6.22 23.50 2.15
N ALA A 64 -6.01 22.58 3.10
CA ALA A 64 -5.30 21.32 2.90
C ALA A 64 -6.18 20.18 2.33
N SER A 65 -7.41 20.48 1.89
CA SER A 65 -8.29 19.50 1.25
C SER A 65 -7.76 19.09 -0.13
N GLN A 66 -8.13 17.88 -0.55
CA GLN A 66 -7.68 17.26 -1.79
C GLN A 66 -8.89 16.80 -2.63
N PRO A 67 -8.80 16.73 -3.97
CA PRO A 67 -7.62 17.00 -4.82
C PRO A 67 -7.05 18.41 -4.68
N MET A 68 -5.73 18.53 -4.54
CA MET A 68 -5.04 19.80 -4.34
C MET A 68 -4.37 20.23 -5.65
N SER A 69 -4.55 21.48 -6.07
CA SER A 69 -3.94 22.03 -7.28
C SER A 69 -2.77 22.96 -6.96
N ASN A 70 -1.88 23.22 -7.93
CA ASN A 70 -0.91 24.31 -7.84
C ASN A 70 -1.57 25.68 -8.16
N ASP A 71 -0.80 26.77 -8.19
CA ASP A 71 -1.35 28.13 -8.25
C ASP A 71 -2.13 28.43 -9.54
N ASP A 72 -1.73 27.84 -10.67
CA ASP A 72 -2.39 28.01 -11.98
C ASP A 72 -3.27 26.81 -12.37
N GLN A 73 -3.48 25.87 -11.44
CA GLN A 73 -4.32 24.67 -11.62
C GLN A 73 -3.90 23.76 -12.79
N SER A 74 -2.63 23.81 -13.18
CA SER A 74 -2.07 22.94 -14.22
C SER A 74 -1.55 21.61 -13.68
N VAL A 75 -1.31 21.53 -12.37
CA VAL A 75 -0.88 20.31 -11.67
C VAL A 75 -1.83 20.03 -10.51
N TRP A 76 -2.33 18.79 -10.42
CA TRP A 76 -3.26 18.34 -9.40
C TRP A 76 -2.76 17.08 -8.72
N ILE A 77 -2.95 16.97 -7.40
CA ILE A 77 -2.52 15.81 -6.61
C ILE A 77 -3.66 15.24 -5.76
N VAL A 78 -3.68 13.91 -5.65
CA VAL A 78 -4.32 13.17 -4.56
C VAL A 78 -3.29 12.27 -3.88
N PHE A 79 -3.33 12.20 -2.55
CA PHE A 79 -2.28 11.64 -1.71
C PHE A 79 -2.89 10.94 -0.49
N ASN A 80 -2.55 9.66 -0.32
CA ASN A 80 -2.83 8.87 0.88
C ASN A 80 -1.50 8.46 1.50
N GLY A 81 -1.07 9.19 2.53
CA GLY A 81 0.24 8.99 3.11
C GLY A 81 0.60 9.97 4.20
N GLU A 82 1.85 9.87 4.62
CA GLU A 82 2.56 10.84 5.46
C GLU A 82 4.00 10.93 4.94
N ILE A 83 4.48 12.15 4.67
CA ILE A 83 5.88 12.42 4.36
C ILE A 83 6.57 12.90 5.63
N TYR A 84 7.30 12.02 6.30
CA TYR A 84 7.92 12.29 7.59
C TYR A 84 9.00 13.37 7.57
N ASN A 85 9.64 13.60 6.41
CA ASN A 85 10.64 14.65 6.23
C ASN A 85 10.08 15.92 5.56
N PHE A 86 8.76 16.14 5.57
CA PHE A 86 8.14 17.27 4.87
C PHE A 86 8.63 18.64 5.36
N LEU A 87 8.95 18.80 6.65
CA LEU A 87 9.47 20.05 7.19
C LEU A 87 10.86 20.40 6.61
N GLU A 88 11.73 19.41 6.46
CA GLU A 88 13.06 19.57 5.85
C GLU A 88 12.92 19.93 4.37
N LEU A 89 12.03 19.23 3.66
CA LEU A 89 11.74 19.49 2.24
C LEU A 89 11.13 20.88 2.04
N ARG A 90 10.19 21.28 2.91
CA ARG A 90 9.57 22.61 2.92
C ARG A 90 10.62 23.70 3.09
N ALA A 91 11.49 23.58 4.09
CA ALA A 91 12.56 24.55 4.33
C ALA A 91 13.51 24.66 3.11
N SER A 92 13.89 23.52 2.52
CA SER A 92 14.71 23.48 1.29
C SER A 92 14.03 24.17 0.10
N LEU A 93 12.72 24.02 -0.07
CA LEU A 93 11.95 24.67 -1.14
C LEU A 93 11.76 26.18 -0.86
N GLN A 94 11.52 26.58 0.39
CA GLN A 94 11.41 27.98 0.78
C GLN A 94 12.71 28.76 0.52
N GLN A 95 13.87 28.14 0.76
CA GLN A 95 15.17 28.73 0.40
C GLN A 95 15.33 28.97 -1.11
N ARG A 96 14.60 28.22 -1.94
CA ARG A 96 14.52 28.38 -3.40
C ARG A 96 13.41 29.36 -3.84
N GLY A 97 12.76 30.05 -2.90
CA GLY A 97 11.70 31.02 -3.17
C GLY A 97 10.29 30.44 -3.33
N VAL A 98 10.10 29.14 -3.07
CA VAL A 98 8.77 28.51 -3.13
C VAL A 98 7.89 29.00 -1.97
N ARG A 99 6.66 29.37 -2.29
CA ARG A 99 5.62 29.75 -1.32
C ARG A 99 4.66 28.60 -1.09
N PHE A 100 4.14 28.50 0.13
CA PHE A 100 3.19 27.48 0.55
C PHE A 100 1.94 28.17 1.09
N ARG A 101 0.76 27.61 0.77
CA ARG A 101 -0.54 28.08 1.25
C ARG A 101 -0.94 27.37 2.55
N THR A 102 -0.58 26.11 2.67
CA THR A 102 -0.95 25.19 3.75
C THR A 102 0.29 24.76 4.54
N ALA A 103 0.09 24.13 5.68
CA ALA A 103 1.12 23.41 6.44
C ALA A 103 1.18 21.91 6.07
N SER A 104 0.30 21.43 5.18
CA SER A 104 0.20 20.03 4.79
C SER A 104 1.46 19.52 4.08
N ASP A 105 1.82 18.28 4.40
CA ASP A 105 2.84 17.51 3.68
C ASP A 105 2.43 17.23 2.21
N THR A 106 1.13 17.23 1.91
CA THR A 106 0.60 17.10 0.54
C THR A 106 1.06 18.25 -0.35
N GLU A 107 1.03 19.50 0.16
CA GLU A 107 1.50 20.64 -0.62
C GLU A 107 3.02 20.58 -0.82
N VAL A 108 3.76 20.09 0.18
CA VAL A 108 5.21 19.85 0.03
C VAL A 108 5.49 18.87 -1.10
N LEU A 109 4.73 17.78 -1.21
CA LEU A 109 4.86 16.85 -2.33
C LEU A 109 4.55 17.50 -3.67
N LEU A 110 3.45 18.24 -3.75
CA LEU A 110 3.04 18.94 -4.97
C LEU A 110 4.14 19.92 -5.43
N ARG A 111 4.65 20.77 -4.54
CA ARG A 111 5.71 21.73 -4.86
C ARG A 111 7.04 21.04 -5.18
N LEU A 112 7.35 19.93 -4.52
CA LEU A 112 8.54 19.15 -4.83
C LEU A 112 8.46 18.54 -6.23
N TYR A 113 7.28 18.04 -6.62
CA TYR A 113 7.03 17.57 -7.98
C TYR A 113 7.16 18.70 -9.01
N GLU A 114 6.63 19.89 -8.75
CA GLU A 114 6.81 21.04 -9.64
C GLU A 114 8.30 21.35 -9.87
N ALA A 115 9.11 21.23 -8.81
CA ALA A 115 10.53 21.56 -8.83
C ALA A 115 11.43 20.46 -9.43
N GLU A 116 11.07 19.19 -9.30
CA GLU A 116 11.96 18.04 -9.61
C GLU A 116 11.34 16.99 -10.54
N GLY A 117 10.06 17.14 -10.90
CA GLY A 117 9.31 16.17 -11.68
C GLY A 117 9.23 14.81 -10.98
N VAL A 118 9.27 13.74 -11.77
CA VAL A 118 9.12 12.35 -11.28
C VAL A 118 10.18 11.96 -10.24
N ARG A 119 11.35 12.59 -10.24
CA ARG A 119 12.45 12.27 -9.29
C ARG A 119 12.18 12.77 -7.86
N CYS A 120 11.13 13.56 -7.64
CA CYS A 120 10.76 14.02 -6.30
C CYS A 120 10.66 12.86 -5.30
N VAL A 121 10.27 11.66 -5.75
CA VAL A 121 10.12 10.46 -4.92
C VAL A 121 11.41 9.97 -4.27
N GLU A 122 12.57 10.27 -4.86
CA GLU A 122 13.88 9.88 -4.30
C GLU A 122 14.15 10.58 -2.96
N ARG A 123 13.59 11.79 -2.78
CA ARG A 123 13.73 12.61 -1.57
C ARG A 123 12.71 12.31 -0.49
N LEU A 124 11.67 11.52 -0.78
CA LEU A 124 10.58 11.28 0.15
C LEU A 124 10.97 10.22 1.19
N GLU A 125 10.75 10.55 2.46
CA GLU A 125 10.74 9.59 3.55
C GLU A 125 9.33 9.50 4.11
N GLY A 126 8.66 8.37 3.91
CA GLY A 126 7.24 8.30 4.23
C GLY A 126 6.61 6.95 4.02
N MET A 127 5.31 6.92 4.25
CA MET A 127 4.40 5.90 3.75
C MET A 127 3.40 6.60 2.85
N PHE A 128 3.26 6.20 1.60
CA PHE A 128 2.48 6.97 0.64
C PHE A 128 2.02 6.16 -0.56
N ALA A 129 0.84 6.53 -1.03
CA ALA A 129 0.34 6.29 -2.37
C ALA A 129 -0.17 7.64 -2.87
N PHE A 130 0.24 8.06 -4.08
CA PHE A 130 -0.21 9.34 -4.65
C PHE A 130 -0.49 9.23 -6.13
N ALA A 131 -1.26 10.19 -6.63
CA ALA A 131 -1.45 10.45 -8.05
C ALA A 131 -1.29 11.95 -8.32
N VAL A 132 -0.47 12.30 -9.32
CA VAL A 132 -0.30 13.66 -9.82
C VAL A 132 -0.71 13.71 -11.29
N TRP A 133 -1.69 14.52 -11.61
CA TRP A 133 -1.97 14.90 -12.99
C TRP A 133 -1.22 16.18 -13.32
N ASP A 134 -0.37 16.15 -14.34
CA ASP A 134 0.35 17.31 -14.87
C ASP A 134 -0.11 17.59 -16.29
N ALA A 135 -0.97 18.61 -16.45
CA ALA A 135 -1.50 19.00 -17.75
C ALA A 135 -0.42 19.59 -18.67
N ARG A 136 0.63 20.21 -18.12
CA ARG A 136 1.75 20.76 -18.91
C ARG A 136 2.56 19.63 -19.55
N ARG A 137 2.69 18.51 -18.84
CA ARG A 137 3.37 17.29 -19.31
C ARG A 137 2.43 16.24 -19.92
N ARG A 138 1.12 16.51 -19.94
CA ARG A 138 0.06 15.61 -20.44
C ARG A 138 0.18 14.18 -19.88
N GLN A 139 0.41 14.06 -18.57
CA GLN A 139 0.66 12.77 -17.93
C GLN A 139 0.08 12.66 -16.51
N LEU A 140 -0.34 11.45 -16.17
CA LEU A 140 -0.62 10.99 -14.82
C LEU A 140 0.62 10.27 -14.28
N LEU A 141 1.07 10.67 -13.09
CA LEU A 141 2.09 9.96 -12.31
C LEU A 141 1.44 9.35 -11.07
N LEU A 142 1.56 8.04 -10.89
CA LEU A 142 1.29 7.34 -9.64
C LEU A 142 2.60 6.96 -8.97
N GLY A 143 2.66 7.08 -7.63
CA GLY A 143 3.82 6.65 -6.85
C GLY A 143 3.40 5.90 -5.59
N ARG A 144 4.10 4.79 -5.29
CA ARG A 144 3.91 4.00 -4.07
C ARG A 144 5.21 3.94 -3.26
N ASP A 145 5.10 4.00 -1.93
CA ASP A 145 6.26 4.03 -1.04
C ASP A 145 7.16 2.79 -1.16
N ARG A 146 8.41 2.95 -0.72
CA ARG A 146 9.52 2.00 -0.86
C ARG A 146 9.16 0.55 -0.53
N VAL A 147 8.35 0.34 0.51
CA VAL A 147 7.99 -1.01 1.00
C VAL A 147 6.50 -1.32 0.88
N GLY A 148 5.73 -0.42 0.24
CA GLY A 148 4.32 -0.65 -0.11
C GLY A 148 3.35 -0.56 1.07
N LYS A 149 3.65 0.25 2.09
CA LYS A 149 2.77 0.44 3.27
C LYS A 149 1.39 0.92 2.89
N LYS A 150 1.30 1.82 1.92
CA LYS A 150 0.02 2.32 1.40
C LYS A 150 -0.39 1.51 0.19
N PRO A 151 -1.64 0.99 0.14
CA PRO A 151 -2.11 0.25 -1.02
C PRO A 151 -2.38 1.19 -2.19
N LEU A 152 -2.08 0.71 -3.40
CA LEU A 152 -2.40 1.40 -4.64
C LEU A 152 -2.62 0.35 -5.74
N PHE A 153 -3.86 0.25 -6.18
CA PHE A 153 -4.32 -0.66 -7.23
C PHE A 153 -4.65 0.13 -8.48
N TYR A 154 -4.54 -0.52 -9.63
CA TYR A 154 -4.92 0.04 -10.91
C TYR A 154 -5.49 -1.03 -11.85
N SER A 155 -6.31 -0.58 -12.78
CA SER A 155 -6.74 -1.36 -13.93
C SER A 155 -6.44 -0.54 -15.18
N ALA A 156 -5.82 -1.21 -16.15
CA ALA A 156 -5.41 -0.59 -17.40
C ALA A 156 -5.80 -1.50 -18.55
N ASP A 157 -6.56 -0.96 -19.49
CA ASP A 157 -6.76 -1.57 -20.80
C ASP A 157 -6.36 -0.54 -21.87
N PRO A 158 -5.11 -0.61 -22.36
CA PRO A 158 -4.62 0.32 -23.36
C PRO A 158 -5.48 0.36 -24.63
N GLY A 159 -6.17 -0.75 -24.96
CA GLY A 159 -7.00 -0.86 -26.16
C GLY A 159 -8.35 -0.13 -26.04
N SER A 160 -8.90 0.01 -24.84
CA SER A 160 -10.18 0.70 -24.63
C SER A 160 -10.05 2.20 -24.37
N GLY A 161 -8.84 2.73 -24.24
CA GLY A 161 -8.63 4.14 -23.97
C GLY A 161 -8.91 4.54 -22.52
N ARG A 162 -8.86 3.59 -21.58
CA ARG A 162 -9.35 3.76 -20.21
C ARG A 162 -8.36 3.25 -19.17
N PHE A 163 -8.27 3.98 -18.07
CA PHE A 163 -7.44 3.65 -16.92
C PHE A 163 -8.14 4.07 -15.63
N ALA A 164 -7.98 3.28 -14.56
CA ALA A 164 -8.45 3.64 -13.24
C ALA A 164 -7.44 3.21 -12.17
N PHE A 165 -7.35 3.97 -11.08
CA PHE A 165 -6.54 3.63 -9.91
C PHE A 165 -7.31 3.91 -8.62
N ALA A 166 -7.00 3.18 -7.55
CA ALA A 166 -7.58 3.42 -6.24
C ALA A 166 -6.73 2.87 -5.09
N SER A 167 -7.00 3.33 -3.86
CA SER A 167 -6.44 2.74 -2.65
C SER A 167 -6.95 1.32 -2.37
N GLU A 168 -8.14 0.98 -2.86
CA GLU A 168 -8.83 -0.30 -2.59
C GLU A 168 -9.56 -0.76 -3.85
N ILE A 169 -9.59 -2.07 -4.10
CA ILE A 169 -10.16 -2.67 -5.32
C ILE A 169 -11.66 -2.38 -5.40
N LYS A 170 -12.39 -2.40 -4.28
CA LYS A 170 -13.82 -2.07 -4.24
C LYS A 170 -14.20 -0.74 -4.91
N ALA A 171 -13.28 0.24 -4.95
CA ALA A 171 -13.50 1.50 -5.65
C ALA A 171 -13.31 1.37 -7.16
N LEU A 172 -12.36 0.54 -7.61
CA LEU A 172 -12.20 0.19 -9.03
C LEU A 172 -13.42 -0.56 -9.55
N LEU A 173 -14.03 -1.44 -8.75
CA LEU A 173 -15.24 -2.18 -9.13
C LEU A 173 -16.48 -1.28 -9.31
N ARG A 174 -16.41 0.01 -8.97
CA ARG A 174 -17.46 1.00 -9.32
C ARG A 174 -17.31 1.54 -10.72
N TYR A 175 -16.16 1.34 -11.36
CA TYR A 175 -15.94 1.76 -12.73
C TYR A 175 -16.57 0.73 -13.69
N PRO A 176 -17.63 1.05 -14.45
CA PRO A 176 -18.40 0.08 -15.23
C PRO A 176 -17.58 -0.79 -16.21
N PRO A 177 -16.48 -0.32 -16.82
CA PRO A 177 -15.63 -1.15 -17.67
C PRO A 177 -14.91 -2.28 -16.94
N ILE A 178 -14.82 -2.24 -15.61
CA ILE A 178 -14.16 -3.26 -14.81
C ILE A 178 -15.19 -4.30 -14.39
N ILE A 179 -15.10 -5.49 -14.99
CA ILE A 179 -15.95 -6.63 -14.67
C ILE A 179 -15.24 -7.45 -13.56
N PRO A 180 -15.88 -7.69 -12.41
CA PRO A 180 -15.29 -8.48 -11.34
C PRO A 180 -15.21 -9.95 -11.72
N GLU A 181 -14.06 -10.38 -12.22
CA GLU A 181 -13.73 -11.79 -12.49
C GLU A 181 -12.61 -12.27 -11.58
N VAL A 182 -12.72 -13.49 -11.07
CA VAL A 182 -11.64 -14.12 -10.29
C VAL A 182 -10.50 -14.50 -11.23
N ASP A 183 -9.28 -14.12 -10.86
CA ASP A 183 -8.06 -14.58 -11.53
C ASP A 183 -7.70 -16.00 -11.05
N ALA A 184 -8.05 -17.00 -11.86
CA ALA A 184 -7.76 -18.40 -11.56
C ALA A 184 -6.24 -18.69 -11.47
N GLU A 185 -5.39 -17.89 -12.13
CA GLU A 185 -3.93 -18.05 -12.06
C GLU A 185 -3.37 -17.54 -10.72
N ALA A 186 -4.07 -16.64 -10.04
CA ALA A 186 -3.68 -16.11 -8.73
C ALA A 186 -4.08 -17.02 -7.56
N LEU A 187 -5.08 -17.90 -7.73
CA LEU A 187 -5.60 -18.79 -6.68
C LEU A 187 -4.53 -19.71 -6.07
N PRO A 188 -3.65 -20.40 -6.84
CA PRO A 188 -2.63 -21.25 -6.26
C PRO A 188 -1.68 -20.49 -5.32
N ALA A 189 -1.35 -19.23 -5.66
CA ALA A 189 -0.49 -18.39 -4.82
C ALA A 189 -1.20 -18.06 -3.49
N PHE A 190 -2.49 -17.76 -3.51
CA PHE A 190 -3.27 -17.54 -2.30
C PHE A 190 -3.29 -18.77 -1.38
N PHE A 191 -3.58 -19.96 -1.91
CA PHE A 191 -3.61 -21.18 -1.09
C PHE A 191 -2.23 -21.59 -0.58
N LEU A 192 -1.15 -21.25 -1.29
CA LEU A 192 0.21 -21.57 -0.89
C LEU A 192 0.80 -20.59 0.13
N PHE A 193 0.52 -19.30 -0.01
CA PHE A 193 1.16 -18.24 0.78
C PHE A 193 0.23 -17.53 1.77
N GLY A 194 -1.09 -17.73 1.66
CA GLY A 194 -2.10 -16.98 2.43
C GLY A 194 -2.39 -15.57 1.89
N TYR A 195 -1.72 -15.17 0.81
CA TYR A 195 -1.90 -13.89 0.11
C TYR A 195 -1.47 -14.01 -1.36
N VAL A 196 -1.87 -13.05 -2.20
CA VAL A 196 -1.40 -12.96 -3.59
C VAL A 196 -0.24 -11.97 -3.70
N PRO A 197 0.95 -12.39 -4.17
CA PRO A 197 2.09 -11.49 -4.30
C PRO A 197 1.88 -10.40 -5.36
N THR A 198 2.23 -9.15 -5.02
CA THR A 198 2.30 -8.02 -5.95
C THR A 198 3.20 -8.35 -7.16
N PRO A 199 2.78 -8.05 -8.42
CA PRO A 199 1.70 -7.14 -8.81
C PRO A 199 0.30 -7.74 -8.94
N HIS A 200 0.14 -9.05 -8.74
CA HIS A 200 -1.13 -9.74 -8.98
C HIS A 200 -2.15 -9.47 -7.88
N THR A 201 -3.44 -9.65 -8.22
CA THR A 201 -4.55 -9.66 -7.27
C THR A 201 -5.44 -10.87 -7.57
N LEU A 202 -6.46 -11.13 -6.75
CA LEU A 202 -7.48 -12.15 -7.07
C LEU A 202 -8.47 -11.70 -8.14
N TYR A 203 -8.39 -10.46 -8.61
CA TYR A 203 -9.25 -9.90 -9.64
C TYR A 203 -8.52 -9.81 -10.96
N ARG A 204 -9.09 -10.41 -11.99
CA ARG A 204 -8.57 -10.32 -13.34
C ARG A 204 -8.61 -8.87 -13.81
N GLY A 205 -7.53 -8.42 -14.46
CA GLY A 205 -7.44 -7.05 -14.99
C GLY A 205 -7.19 -5.97 -13.93
N ILE A 206 -6.98 -6.35 -12.67
CA ILE A 206 -6.61 -5.44 -11.58
C ILE A 206 -5.24 -5.84 -11.04
N CYS A 207 -4.32 -4.89 -11.05
CA CYS A 207 -2.97 -5.04 -10.55
C CYS A 207 -2.73 -4.12 -9.37
N GLN A 208 -1.79 -4.51 -8.51
CA GLN A 208 -1.29 -3.63 -7.45
C GLN A 208 0.06 -3.05 -7.87
N LEU A 209 0.24 -1.73 -7.77
CA LEU A 209 1.51 -1.07 -8.10
C LEU A 209 2.60 -1.62 -7.17
N PRO A 210 3.75 -2.13 -7.66
CA PRO A 210 4.78 -2.67 -6.79
C PRO A 210 5.34 -1.64 -5.80
N PRO A 211 5.80 -2.08 -4.60
CA PRO A 211 6.55 -1.22 -3.68
C PRO A 211 7.72 -0.54 -4.37
N GLY A 212 7.98 0.73 -4.04
CA GLY A 212 9.13 1.46 -4.61
C GLY A 212 9.03 1.72 -6.12
N HIS A 213 7.82 1.69 -6.70
CA HIS A 213 7.62 1.95 -8.12
C HIS A 213 6.78 3.21 -8.39
N LEU A 214 7.00 3.74 -9.58
CA LEU A 214 6.20 4.75 -10.25
C LEU A 214 5.42 4.10 -11.40
N LEU A 215 4.22 4.61 -11.67
CA LEU A 215 3.50 4.36 -12.93
C LEU A 215 3.23 5.71 -13.59
N THR A 216 3.72 5.88 -14.82
CA THR A 216 3.46 7.05 -15.65
C THR A 216 2.53 6.65 -16.79
N LEU A 217 1.48 7.43 -17.00
CA LEU A 217 0.52 7.24 -18.08
C LEU A 217 0.34 8.55 -18.84
N SER A 218 0.66 8.55 -20.13
CA SER A 218 0.37 9.70 -20.99
C SER A 218 -1.12 9.78 -21.34
N ASP A 219 -1.57 10.95 -21.76
CA ASP A 219 -2.92 11.20 -22.27
C ASP A 219 -3.20 10.59 -23.66
N GLU A 220 -2.31 9.71 -24.11
CA GLU A 220 -2.38 8.92 -25.35
C GLU A 220 -2.28 7.42 -25.04
N GLY A 221 -2.35 7.03 -23.76
CA GLY A 221 -2.36 5.64 -23.31
C GLY A 221 -0.98 4.99 -23.16
N ARG A 222 0.13 5.74 -23.26
CA ARG A 222 1.47 5.17 -23.03
C ARG A 222 1.69 4.98 -21.54
N LEU A 223 1.62 3.72 -21.10
CA LEU A 223 1.84 3.30 -19.71
C LEU A 223 3.28 2.80 -19.53
N ARG A 224 3.95 3.29 -18.49
CA ARG A 224 5.28 2.84 -18.08
C ARG A 224 5.33 2.64 -16.57
N ILE A 225 5.93 1.55 -16.12
CA ILE A 225 6.16 1.25 -14.70
C ILE A 225 7.66 1.13 -14.47
N GLU A 226 8.19 1.84 -13.48
CA GLU A 226 9.62 1.89 -13.18
C GLU A 226 9.87 1.84 -11.67
N ALA A 227 10.86 1.06 -11.24
CA ALA A 227 11.35 1.12 -9.87
C ALA A 227 12.16 2.39 -9.66
N TYR A 228 11.83 3.18 -8.62
CA TYR A 228 12.68 4.26 -8.13
C TYR A 228 13.48 3.85 -6.88
N TRP A 229 13.11 2.73 -6.27
CA TRP A 229 13.78 2.19 -5.09
C TRP A 229 13.70 0.66 -5.07
N ASP A 230 14.78 0.03 -4.63
CA ASP A 230 14.83 -1.39 -4.29
C ASP A 230 15.65 -1.56 -3.00
N VAL A 231 15.54 -2.72 -2.36
CA VAL A 231 16.38 -3.06 -1.21
C VAL A 231 17.83 -3.09 -1.66
N PRO A 232 18.72 -2.32 -1.01
CA PRO A 232 20.15 -2.46 -1.23
C PRO A 232 20.62 -3.77 -0.59
N LEU A 233 20.41 -4.89 -1.30
CA LEU A 233 21.01 -6.18 -0.97
C LEU A 233 22.52 -5.98 -1.14
N ALA A 234 23.23 -5.93 -0.02
CA ALA A 234 24.58 -5.39 0.09
C ALA A 234 25.49 -5.72 -1.12
N ALA A 235 26.08 -4.68 -1.71
CA ALA A 235 27.34 -4.85 -2.43
C ALA A 235 28.40 -5.40 -1.44
N PRO A 236 29.41 -6.16 -1.89
CA PRO A 236 30.48 -6.65 -1.02
C PRO A 236 31.03 -5.50 -0.17
N ALA A 237 31.05 -5.69 1.15
CA ALA A 237 31.31 -4.61 2.09
C ALA A 237 32.67 -3.95 1.82
N VAL A 238 32.63 -2.68 1.38
CA VAL A 238 33.81 -1.78 1.33
C VAL A 238 34.18 -1.29 2.74
N HIS A 239 33.35 -1.59 3.75
CA HIS A 239 33.53 -1.14 5.13
C HIS A 239 33.67 -2.30 6.12
N ARG A 240 34.50 -2.06 7.16
CA ARG A 240 34.61 -2.93 8.34
C ARG A 240 33.21 -3.12 8.96
N ALA A 241 32.89 -4.36 9.32
CA ALA A 241 31.67 -4.66 10.07
C ALA A 241 31.70 -3.96 11.44
N PRO A 242 30.60 -3.34 11.88
CA PRO A 242 30.55 -2.70 13.20
C PRO A 242 30.74 -3.75 14.31
N SER A 243 31.32 -3.35 15.42
CA SER A 243 31.24 -4.11 16.67
C SER A 243 29.80 -4.20 17.16
N GLU A 244 29.52 -5.16 18.06
CA GLU A 244 28.19 -5.32 18.65
C GLU A 244 27.70 -4.04 19.33
N ALA A 245 28.57 -3.36 20.09
CA ALA A 245 28.24 -2.11 20.76
C ALA A 245 27.86 -1.00 19.76
N GLU A 246 28.65 -0.83 18.69
CA GLU A 246 28.35 0.13 17.62
C GLU A 246 27.03 -0.21 16.90
N ALA A 247 26.77 -1.50 16.68
CA ALA A 247 25.52 -1.96 16.05
C ALA A 247 24.31 -1.65 16.94
N VAL A 248 24.39 -1.92 18.25
CA VAL A 248 23.35 -1.62 19.23
C VAL A 248 23.04 -0.13 19.27
N ASP A 249 24.06 0.73 19.35
CA ASP A 249 23.87 2.18 19.39
C ASP A 249 23.30 2.71 18.07
N ARG A 250 23.78 2.19 16.93
CA ARG A 250 23.26 2.56 15.62
C ARG A 250 21.80 2.17 15.45
N VAL A 251 21.41 0.94 15.81
CA VAL A 251 20.01 0.48 15.75
C VAL A 251 19.13 1.32 16.67
N ARG A 252 19.57 1.60 17.91
CA ARG A 252 18.84 2.44 18.85
C ARG A 252 18.64 3.85 18.30
N ALA A 253 19.67 4.47 17.73
CA ALA A 253 19.60 5.80 17.15
C ALA A 253 18.63 5.84 15.94
N LEU A 254 18.71 4.86 15.04
CA LEU A 254 17.83 4.76 13.87
C LEU A 254 16.37 4.55 14.25
N LEU A 255 16.09 3.64 15.20
CA LEU A 255 14.73 3.40 15.70
C LEU A 255 14.18 4.64 16.42
N THR A 256 14.99 5.30 17.26
CA THR A 256 14.59 6.54 17.94
C THR A 256 14.24 7.63 16.92
N ALA A 257 15.06 7.81 15.88
CA ALA A 257 14.78 8.76 14.81
C ALA A 257 13.52 8.39 14.03
N ALA A 258 13.30 7.11 13.73
CA ALA A 258 12.12 6.63 13.04
C ALA A 258 10.82 6.86 13.84
N VAL A 259 10.84 6.60 15.15
CA VAL A 259 9.71 6.87 16.05
C VAL A 259 9.46 8.37 16.13
N ARG A 260 10.50 9.19 16.37
CA ARG A 260 10.37 10.67 16.44
C ARG A 260 9.68 11.25 15.21
N LYS A 261 10.06 10.78 14.03
CA LYS A 261 9.48 11.18 12.73
C LYS A 261 7.98 10.86 12.60
N ARG A 262 7.47 9.88 13.35
CA ARG A 262 6.06 9.45 13.36
C ARG A 262 5.24 10.05 14.51
N LEU A 263 5.86 10.89 15.35
CA LEU A 263 5.16 11.60 16.43
C LEU A 263 4.62 12.97 16.00
N VAL A 264 4.84 13.37 14.75
CA VAL A 264 4.35 14.64 14.20
C VAL A 264 2.93 14.46 13.68
N ALA A 265 1.94 14.96 14.43
CA ALA A 265 0.53 14.98 14.06
C ALA A 265 -0.20 16.11 14.79
N ASP A 266 -1.24 16.69 14.18
CA ASP A 266 -2.11 17.71 14.77
C ASP A 266 -3.32 17.09 15.52
N VAL A 267 -3.32 15.77 15.66
CA VAL A 267 -4.39 14.97 16.28
C VAL A 267 -3.84 14.04 17.36
N PRO A 268 -4.68 13.57 18.31
CA PRO A 268 -4.23 12.64 19.33
C PRO A 268 -3.65 11.35 18.72
N LEU A 269 -2.50 10.95 19.26
CA LEU A 269 -1.78 9.72 18.90
C LEU A 269 -1.69 8.75 20.08
N GLY A 270 -1.70 7.46 19.77
CA GLY A 270 -1.38 6.40 20.71
C GLY A 270 -0.53 5.29 20.08
N ALA A 271 -0.51 4.13 20.72
CA ALA A 271 0.14 2.94 20.21
C ALA A 271 -0.64 1.67 20.53
N PHE A 272 -0.58 0.69 19.63
CA PHE A 272 -1.00 -0.67 19.92
C PHE A 272 0.08 -1.39 20.70
N LEU A 273 -0.31 -2.01 21.82
CA LEU A 273 0.59 -2.66 22.75
C LEU A 273 0.15 -4.11 23.02
N SER A 274 0.83 -5.05 22.37
CA SER A 274 0.69 -6.48 22.65
C SER A 274 1.52 -6.94 23.85
N GLY A 275 2.58 -6.20 24.19
CA GLY A 275 3.60 -6.65 25.13
C GLY A 275 4.69 -7.52 24.51
N GLY A 276 4.60 -7.81 23.20
CA GLY A 276 5.71 -8.35 22.41
C GLY A 276 6.87 -7.36 22.30
N ILE A 277 8.05 -7.84 21.92
CA ILE A 277 9.28 -7.04 21.88
C ILE A 277 9.12 -5.80 20.98
N ASP A 278 8.53 -5.97 19.80
CA ASP A 278 8.43 -4.88 18.81
C ASP A 278 7.56 -3.72 19.31
N SER A 279 6.33 -4.02 19.75
CA SER A 279 5.41 -3.01 20.29
C SER A 279 5.97 -2.37 21.58
N SER A 280 6.68 -3.15 22.40
CA SER A 280 7.34 -2.66 23.62
C SER A 280 8.47 -1.69 23.32
N ILE A 281 9.28 -1.95 22.28
CA ILE A 281 10.33 -1.03 21.84
C ILE A 281 9.71 0.28 21.37
N ILE A 282 8.64 0.23 20.56
CA ILE A 282 7.96 1.43 20.09
C ILE A 282 7.42 2.25 21.27
N VAL A 283 6.67 1.64 22.19
CA VAL A 283 6.12 2.32 23.37
C VAL A 283 7.23 2.87 24.28
N GLY A 284 8.30 2.12 24.49
CA GLY A 284 9.43 2.59 25.29
C GLY A 284 10.15 3.80 24.67
N LEU A 285 10.30 3.83 23.35
CA LEU A 285 10.86 4.98 22.63
C LEU A 285 9.91 6.18 22.65
N MET A 286 8.60 5.96 22.44
CA MET A 286 7.60 7.02 22.54
C MET A 286 7.61 7.67 23.93
N SER A 287 7.65 6.85 24.99
CA SER A 287 7.65 7.33 26.39
C SER A 287 8.89 8.14 26.75
N ARG A 288 10.01 7.94 26.04
CA ARG A 288 11.23 8.75 26.20
C ARG A 288 11.20 10.05 25.40
N LEU A 289 10.42 10.10 24.33
CA LEU A 289 10.34 11.24 23.41
C LEU A 289 9.21 12.19 23.77
N GLN A 290 8.18 11.72 24.47
CA GLN A 290 7.02 12.50 24.88
C GLN A 290 7.09 12.88 26.36
N ARG A 291 6.48 14.02 26.71
CA ARG A 291 6.37 14.48 28.11
C ARG A 291 5.16 13.89 28.81
N GLU A 292 4.06 13.78 28.08
CA GLU A 292 2.82 13.19 28.57
C GLU A 292 2.86 11.66 28.47
N PRO A 293 2.17 10.93 29.37
CA PRO A 293 2.02 9.48 29.27
C PRO A 293 1.50 9.06 27.90
N VAL A 294 2.19 8.08 27.28
CA VAL A 294 1.75 7.51 25.99
C VAL A 294 0.40 6.82 26.19
N ARG A 295 -0.57 7.08 25.30
CA ARG A 295 -1.82 6.31 25.26
C ARG A 295 -1.57 4.97 24.59
N THR A 296 -1.80 3.87 25.29
CA THR A 296 -1.58 2.53 24.76
C THR A 296 -2.84 1.70 24.81
N PHE A 297 -3.06 0.91 23.77
CA PHE A 297 -4.27 0.11 23.60
C PHE A 297 -3.92 -1.35 23.38
N SER A 298 -4.60 -2.24 24.09
CA SER A 298 -4.51 -3.69 23.92
C SER A 298 -5.91 -4.29 23.80
N ILE A 299 -5.97 -5.49 23.24
CA ILE A 299 -7.21 -6.27 23.15
C ILE A 299 -6.96 -7.66 23.74
N GLY A 300 -7.89 -8.13 24.55
CA GLY A 300 -7.94 -9.47 25.11
C GLY A 300 -9.25 -10.16 24.74
N PHE A 301 -9.21 -11.49 24.71
CA PHE A 301 -10.35 -12.32 24.35
C PHE A 301 -10.84 -13.09 25.58
N SER A 302 -12.14 -13.10 25.84
CA SER A 302 -12.68 -14.01 26.87
C SER A 302 -12.73 -15.44 26.32
N GLY A 303 -12.39 -16.42 27.16
CA GLY A 303 -12.59 -17.84 26.88
C GLY A 303 -11.32 -18.65 26.65
N ASP A 304 -10.32 -18.11 25.93
CA ASP A 304 -9.06 -18.82 25.68
C ASP A 304 -7.82 -17.99 26.06
N SER A 305 -7.30 -18.27 27.26
CA SER A 305 -6.10 -17.63 27.81
C SER A 305 -4.83 -17.81 26.94
N ARG A 306 -4.81 -18.74 25.99
CA ARG A 306 -3.66 -18.97 25.10
C ARG A 306 -3.44 -17.82 24.10
N PHE A 307 -4.48 -17.04 23.81
CA PHE A 307 -4.43 -15.90 22.91
C PHE A 307 -4.50 -14.55 23.66
N ASP A 308 -4.46 -14.58 24.99
CA ASP A 308 -4.53 -13.38 25.82
C ASP A 308 -3.13 -12.84 26.15
N GLU A 309 -2.68 -11.86 25.36
CA GLU A 309 -1.40 -11.16 25.55
C GLU A 309 -1.50 -9.98 26.54
N THR A 310 -2.70 -9.68 27.07
CA THR A 310 -2.95 -8.47 27.89
C THR A 310 -2.08 -8.42 29.14
N ARG A 311 -1.69 -9.57 29.70
CA ARG A 311 -0.76 -9.63 30.83
C ARG A 311 0.58 -8.95 30.48
N TYR A 312 1.14 -9.22 29.30
CA TYR A 312 2.41 -8.64 28.87
C TYR A 312 2.25 -7.15 28.57
N ALA A 313 1.15 -6.77 27.92
CA ALA A 313 0.81 -5.37 27.70
C ALA A 313 0.76 -4.57 29.01
N ARG A 314 0.11 -5.11 30.07
CA ARG A 314 0.07 -4.47 31.39
C ARG A 314 1.45 -4.32 32.03
N LEU A 315 2.35 -5.29 31.85
CA LEU A 315 3.72 -5.19 32.38
C LEU A 315 4.48 -4.02 31.75
N VAL A 316 4.40 -3.91 30.42
CA VAL A 316 5.06 -2.84 29.66
C VAL A 316 4.44 -1.49 29.97
N ALA A 317 3.11 -1.42 30.03
CA ALA A 317 2.38 -0.21 30.41
C ALA A 317 2.80 0.31 31.79
N ARG A 318 2.91 -0.58 32.79
CA ARG A 318 3.39 -0.21 34.13
C ARG A 318 4.85 0.23 34.12
N HIS A 319 5.70 -0.46 33.37
CA HIS A 319 7.13 -0.14 33.30
C HIS A 319 7.39 1.25 32.72
N PHE A 320 6.63 1.66 31.70
CA PHE A 320 6.78 2.97 31.06
C PHE A 320 5.77 4.03 31.52
N GLY A 321 4.89 3.71 32.48
CA GLY A 321 3.91 4.65 33.02
C GLY A 321 2.89 5.14 31.99
N THR A 322 2.43 4.27 31.08
CA THR A 322 1.54 4.65 29.98
C THR A 322 0.09 4.81 30.45
N GLN A 323 -0.70 5.64 29.76
CA GLN A 323 -2.16 5.66 29.90
C GLN A 323 -2.75 4.47 29.13
N HIS A 324 -2.80 3.31 29.79
CA HIS A 324 -3.20 2.05 29.15
C HIS A 324 -4.70 1.79 29.19
N THR A 325 -5.28 1.49 28.04
CA THR A 325 -6.66 1.01 27.89
C THR A 325 -6.62 -0.42 27.36
N GLU A 326 -7.29 -1.33 28.05
CA GLU A 326 -7.46 -2.71 27.63
C GLU A 326 -8.91 -2.95 27.26
N PHE A 327 -9.14 -3.48 26.07
CA PHE A 327 -10.46 -3.92 25.62
C PHE A 327 -10.60 -5.42 25.81
N ARG A 328 -11.75 -5.86 26.30
CA ARG A 328 -12.13 -7.28 26.31
C ARG A 328 -13.26 -7.52 25.32
N VAL A 329 -13.06 -8.47 24.42
CA VAL A 329 -14.00 -8.80 23.36
C VAL A 329 -14.28 -10.30 23.30
N GLU A 330 -15.50 -10.64 22.88
CA GLU A 330 -15.93 -12.00 22.54
C GLU A 330 -16.50 -11.98 21.12
N PRO A 331 -15.65 -11.83 20.09
CA PRO A 331 -16.16 -11.70 18.74
C PRO A 331 -16.58 -13.05 18.19
N SER A 332 -17.73 -13.04 17.51
CA SER A 332 -18.09 -14.10 16.57
C SER A 332 -17.20 -13.96 15.33
N ALA A 333 -16.16 -14.79 15.23
CA ALA A 333 -15.26 -14.78 14.08
C ALA A 333 -16.00 -14.98 12.74
N VAL A 334 -17.10 -15.74 12.77
CA VAL A 334 -17.96 -15.99 11.61
C VAL A 334 -18.66 -14.71 11.14
N GLU A 335 -19.15 -13.88 12.06
CA GLU A 335 -19.84 -12.63 11.71
C GLU A 335 -18.87 -11.56 11.16
N LEU A 336 -17.61 -11.59 11.59
CA LEU A 336 -16.61 -10.61 11.14
C LEU A 336 -16.02 -10.96 9.78
N ILE A 337 -16.12 -12.21 9.31
CA ILE A 337 -15.37 -12.65 8.13
C ILE A 337 -15.78 -11.90 6.87
N GLU A 338 -17.06 -11.63 6.67
CA GLU A 338 -17.56 -10.88 5.51
C GLU A 338 -17.08 -9.42 5.53
N GLN A 339 -17.09 -8.81 6.72
CA GLN A 339 -16.58 -7.45 6.91
C GLN A 339 -15.08 -7.37 6.62
N LEU A 340 -14.30 -8.35 7.09
CA LEU A 340 -12.88 -8.42 6.82
C LEU A 340 -12.61 -8.63 5.32
N VAL A 341 -13.31 -9.55 4.66
CA VAL A 341 -13.18 -9.75 3.21
C VAL A 341 -13.46 -8.45 2.45
N TRP A 342 -14.49 -7.70 2.87
CA TRP A 342 -14.77 -6.39 2.29
C TRP A 342 -13.63 -5.39 2.52
N HIS A 343 -13.10 -5.27 3.74
CA HIS A 343 -12.02 -4.34 4.05
C HIS A 343 -10.69 -4.69 3.36
N TYR A 344 -10.36 -5.97 3.24
CA TYR A 344 -9.13 -6.46 2.60
C TYR A 344 -9.23 -6.59 1.08
N ASP A 345 -10.42 -6.33 0.49
CA ASP A 345 -10.69 -6.57 -0.92
C ASP A 345 -10.41 -8.01 -1.36
N GLY A 346 -10.73 -8.97 -0.49
CA GLY A 346 -10.49 -10.39 -0.74
C GLY A 346 -10.23 -11.19 0.53
N PRO A 347 -10.14 -12.53 0.42
CA PRO A 347 -9.78 -13.38 1.53
C PRO A 347 -8.36 -13.05 2.03
N PHE A 348 -8.20 -13.00 3.35
CA PHE A 348 -6.94 -12.67 4.01
C PHE A 348 -6.64 -13.71 5.08
N ALA A 349 -5.62 -14.55 4.85
CA ALA A 349 -5.35 -15.73 5.67
C ALA A 349 -4.40 -15.43 6.85
N ASP A 350 -4.65 -14.35 7.57
CA ASP A 350 -3.94 -13.99 8.79
C ASP A 350 -4.94 -13.84 9.95
N SER A 351 -4.84 -14.71 10.95
CA SER A 351 -5.73 -14.71 12.10
C SER A 351 -5.63 -13.43 12.93
N SER A 352 -4.53 -12.68 12.83
CA SER A 352 -4.36 -11.38 13.50
C SER A 352 -5.25 -10.27 12.93
N ALA A 353 -5.88 -10.49 11.77
CA ALA A 353 -6.80 -9.54 11.16
C ALA A 353 -8.01 -9.22 12.04
N ILE A 354 -8.56 -10.24 12.73
CA ILE A 354 -9.71 -10.09 13.65
C ILE A 354 -9.36 -9.17 14.83
N PRO A 355 -8.34 -9.48 15.67
CA PRO A 355 -7.95 -8.60 16.77
C PRO A 355 -7.57 -7.20 16.29
N THR A 356 -6.84 -7.10 15.17
CA THR A 356 -6.37 -5.81 14.65
C THR A 356 -7.53 -4.92 14.21
N TYR A 357 -8.52 -5.49 13.50
CA TYR A 357 -9.72 -4.77 13.09
C TYR A 357 -10.50 -4.25 14.30
N LEU A 358 -10.78 -5.11 15.27
CA LEU A 358 -11.51 -4.75 16.48
C LEU A 358 -10.76 -3.71 17.32
N LEU A 359 -9.44 -3.89 17.49
CA LEU A 359 -8.60 -2.95 18.21
C LEU A 359 -8.60 -1.59 17.53
N ALA A 360 -8.48 -1.54 16.19
CA ALA A 360 -8.52 -0.28 15.44
C ALA A 360 -9.89 0.40 15.54
N GLN A 361 -10.98 -0.36 15.45
CA GLN A 361 -12.35 0.14 15.60
C GLN A 361 -12.57 0.76 16.97
N LEU A 362 -12.18 0.08 18.05
CA LEU A 362 -12.35 0.55 19.43
C LEU A 362 -11.42 1.73 19.75
N THR A 363 -10.19 1.70 19.24
CA THR A 363 -9.19 2.74 19.48
C THR A 363 -9.55 4.07 18.83
N LYS A 364 -10.35 4.06 17.74
CA LYS A 364 -10.78 5.29 17.04
C LYS A 364 -11.55 6.26 17.94
N ALA A 365 -12.20 5.79 19.00
CA ALA A 365 -12.85 6.65 19.99
C ALA A 365 -11.87 7.48 20.83
N TYR A 366 -10.58 7.12 20.86
CA TYR A 366 -9.57 7.70 21.75
C TYR A 366 -8.47 8.47 21.00
N VAL A 367 -8.05 7.95 19.85
CA VAL A 367 -6.97 8.52 19.04
C VAL A 367 -7.26 8.35 17.55
N THR A 368 -6.72 9.26 16.73
CA THR A 368 -6.84 9.18 15.27
C THR A 368 -5.66 8.42 14.65
N VAL A 369 -4.50 8.45 15.30
CA VAL A 369 -3.27 7.77 14.86
C VAL A 369 -2.80 6.80 15.94
N ALA A 370 -2.42 5.59 15.54
CA ALA A 370 -1.78 4.63 16.41
C ALA A 370 -0.51 4.07 15.74
N LEU A 371 0.61 4.07 16.47
CA LEU A 371 1.82 3.35 16.05
C LEU A 371 1.69 1.88 16.43
N ASN A 372 2.23 0.99 15.59
CA ASN A 372 2.34 -0.43 15.86
C ASN A 372 3.79 -0.90 15.73
N GLY A 373 4.05 -2.14 16.17
CA GLY A 373 5.36 -2.78 16.10
C GLY A 373 5.64 -3.47 14.76
N ASP A 374 4.70 -3.47 13.82
CA ASP A 374 4.80 -4.31 12.62
C ASP A 374 5.95 -3.87 11.71
N PRO A 375 6.92 -4.76 11.44
CA PRO A 375 7.99 -4.45 10.51
C PRO A 375 7.43 -4.49 9.08
N ALA A 376 7.59 -3.37 8.36
CA ALA A 376 7.18 -3.27 6.96
C ALA A 376 7.96 -4.21 5.99
N VAL A 377 8.98 -4.92 6.49
CA VAL A 377 9.95 -5.70 5.71
C VAL A 377 9.66 -7.20 5.73
N SER A 378 8.69 -7.69 6.53
CA SER A 378 8.40 -9.14 6.59
C SER A 378 8.12 -9.74 5.21
N GLY A 379 7.43 -9.02 4.31
CA GLY A 379 7.20 -9.48 2.93
C GLY A 379 8.40 -9.37 1.99
N VAL A 380 9.31 -8.42 2.24
CA VAL A 380 10.49 -8.17 1.39
C VAL A 380 11.63 -9.13 1.73
N ALA A 381 11.78 -9.49 3.00
CA ALA A 381 12.69 -10.56 3.43
C ALA A 381 12.24 -11.93 2.89
N CYS A 382 10.94 -12.17 2.76
CA CYS A 382 10.39 -13.41 2.23
C CYS A 382 10.60 -13.60 0.71
N ARG A 383 10.83 -12.54 -0.07
CA ARG A 383 11.17 -12.71 -1.50
C ARG A 383 12.50 -13.45 -1.73
N ASN A 384 13.42 -13.40 -0.77
CA ASN A 384 14.80 -13.86 -0.96
C ASN A 384 15.38 -14.69 0.20
N LEU A 385 14.57 -15.13 1.17
CA LEU A 385 14.98 -16.25 2.03
C LEU A 385 15.12 -17.50 1.15
N PRO A 386 16.28 -18.18 1.13
CA PRO A 386 16.46 -19.41 0.35
C PRO A 386 15.70 -20.57 1.02
N ALA A 387 14.37 -20.55 0.94
CA ALA A 387 13.51 -21.69 1.25
C ALA A 387 13.79 -22.89 0.32
N ALA A 388 14.55 -22.68 -0.77
CA ALA A 388 14.97 -23.72 -1.72
C ALA A 388 16.34 -24.39 -1.41
N ARG A 389 17.00 -24.11 -0.27
CA ARG A 389 18.26 -24.80 0.11
C ARG A 389 18.14 -25.82 1.25
N ARG A 390 17.01 -25.92 1.94
CA ARG A 390 16.83 -26.91 3.04
C ARG A 390 16.23 -28.27 2.61
N SER A 391 16.01 -28.52 1.32
CA SER A 391 15.53 -29.83 0.82
C SER A 391 16.59 -30.66 0.07
N ARG A 392 17.87 -30.27 0.07
CA ARG A 392 18.94 -31.03 -0.63
C ARG A 392 19.80 -31.95 0.25
N SER A 393 19.43 -32.19 1.51
CA SER A 393 20.17 -33.12 2.39
C SER A 393 19.33 -34.27 2.97
N MET A 394 18.20 -34.62 2.36
CA MET A 394 17.61 -35.94 2.53
C MET A 394 17.47 -36.58 1.16
N SER A 395 18.53 -37.28 0.77
CA SER A 395 18.50 -38.26 -0.32
C SER A 395 17.55 -39.39 0.07
N GLY A 396 16.40 -39.43 -0.61
CA GLY A 396 15.47 -40.53 -0.64
C GLY A 396 14.69 -40.41 -1.95
N SER A 397 15.11 -41.19 -2.93
CA SER A 397 14.57 -41.33 -4.28
C SER A 397 13.04 -41.26 -4.38
N VAL A 398 12.52 -40.25 -5.09
CA VAL A 398 11.32 -40.37 -5.92
C VAL A 398 11.49 -39.45 -7.13
N ASP A 399 11.85 -40.05 -8.26
CA ASP A 399 11.84 -39.41 -9.58
C ASP A 399 10.39 -39.16 -10.01
N GLY A 400 10.11 -37.97 -10.56
CA GLY A 400 8.91 -37.75 -11.37
C GLY A 400 8.07 -36.51 -11.04
N TRP A 401 8.62 -35.30 -11.15
CA TRP A 401 7.82 -34.08 -11.32
C TRP A 401 8.41 -33.25 -12.49
N PRO A 402 7.66 -33.01 -13.59
CA PRO A 402 8.16 -32.22 -14.70
C PRO A 402 8.26 -30.74 -14.32
N CYS A 403 9.46 -30.20 -14.52
CA CYS A 403 9.80 -28.80 -14.32
C CYS A 403 9.21 -27.95 -15.46
N SER A 404 8.01 -27.39 -15.26
CA SER A 404 7.47 -26.35 -16.14
C SER A 404 6.49 -25.42 -15.41
N MET A 405 7.01 -24.53 -14.56
CA MET A 405 6.33 -23.26 -14.25
C MET A 405 7.22 -22.11 -14.72
N ARG A 406 7.16 -21.83 -16.02
CA ARG A 406 7.41 -20.47 -16.50
C ARG A 406 6.08 -19.73 -16.36
N ILE A 407 5.92 -18.98 -15.27
CA ILE A 407 4.80 -18.05 -15.13
C ILE A 407 4.97 -17.00 -16.23
N SER A 408 3.99 -16.96 -17.13
CA SER A 408 4.05 -16.18 -18.36
C SER A 408 4.02 -14.68 -18.07
N ARG A 409 4.81 -13.91 -18.80
CA ARG A 409 4.77 -12.44 -18.79
C ARG A 409 3.62 -11.98 -19.68
N THR A 410 2.43 -11.84 -19.14
CA THR A 410 1.36 -11.09 -19.81
C THR A 410 0.71 -10.12 -18.85
N CYS A 411 1.38 -8.99 -18.67
CA CYS A 411 0.75 -7.70 -18.48
C CYS A 411 1.62 -6.68 -19.23
N GLY A 412 1.18 -6.26 -20.43
CA GLY A 412 1.72 -5.11 -21.16
C GLY A 412 3.16 -5.19 -21.71
N GLN A 413 3.44 -6.06 -22.69
CA GLN A 413 4.46 -5.77 -23.70
C GLN A 413 3.88 -6.08 -25.09
N ALA A 414 3.59 -5.03 -25.85
CA ALA A 414 3.23 -5.14 -27.26
C ALA A 414 4.41 -5.76 -28.03
N ARG A 415 4.14 -6.83 -28.79
CA ARG A 415 5.03 -7.28 -29.88
C ARG A 415 4.28 -7.16 -31.19
N THR A 416 4.97 -6.51 -32.13
CA THR A 416 4.65 -6.26 -33.53
C THR A 416 4.63 -7.55 -34.36
N GLU A 417 3.58 -7.68 -35.17
CA GLU A 417 3.32 -8.50 -36.38
C GLU A 417 3.71 -10.00 -36.48
N PRO A 418 2.93 -10.83 -37.22
CA PRO A 418 3.12 -12.28 -37.26
C PRO A 418 3.90 -12.75 -38.50
N GLU A 419 5.00 -13.49 -38.29
CA GLU A 419 5.54 -14.38 -39.32
C GLU A 419 4.81 -15.74 -39.30
N ARG A 420 4.38 -16.18 -40.49
CA ARG A 420 3.69 -17.44 -40.74
C ARG A 420 4.62 -18.63 -40.56
N LEU A 421 4.22 -19.63 -39.77
CA LEU A 421 4.71 -21.01 -39.90
C LEU A 421 3.57 -22.02 -39.74
N SER A 422 3.56 -22.98 -40.67
CA SER A 422 2.54 -23.99 -40.98
C SER A 422 2.44 -25.13 -39.95
N PRO A 423 1.34 -25.92 -39.93
CA PRO A 423 1.11 -26.93 -38.90
C PRO A 423 1.78 -28.27 -39.24
N LEU A 424 2.48 -28.84 -38.25
CA LEU A 424 2.95 -30.23 -38.29
C LEU A 424 1.94 -31.13 -37.56
N SER A 425 1.33 -32.01 -38.35
CA SER A 425 0.48 -33.12 -37.95
C SER A 425 1.27 -34.24 -37.27
N ILE A 426 0.77 -34.78 -36.16
CA ILE A 426 1.12 -36.14 -35.72
C ILE A 426 -0.18 -36.90 -35.46
N ARG A 427 -0.30 -38.03 -36.15
CA ARG A 427 -1.42 -38.99 -36.16
C ARG A 427 -1.13 -40.15 -35.21
N THR A 428 -2.25 -40.71 -34.68
CA THR A 428 -2.49 -42.12 -34.28
C THR A 428 -1.72 -42.66 -33.08
N SER A 429 -2.27 -43.48 -32.17
CA SER A 429 -3.36 -44.47 -32.27
C SER A 429 -3.99 -44.73 -30.89
N VAL A 430 -5.31 -44.93 -30.84
CA VAL A 430 -6.01 -45.50 -29.66
C VAL A 430 -6.59 -46.83 -30.09
N GLY A 431 -6.08 -47.91 -29.50
CA GLY A 431 -6.63 -49.25 -29.62
C GLY A 431 -7.71 -49.48 -28.56
N ALA A 432 -8.85 -49.98 -29.01
CA ALA A 432 -10.01 -50.34 -28.19
C ALA A 432 -9.84 -51.73 -27.55
N GLY A 433 -10.50 -51.96 -26.41
CA GLY A 433 -11.03 -53.28 -26.06
C GLY A 433 -10.90 -53.70 -24.59
N PRO A 434 -11.82 -54.56 -24.10
CA PRO A 434 -12.69 -54.20 -22.96
C PRO A 434 -12.72 -55.26 -21.82
N HIS A 435 -13.54 -54.94 -20.80
CA HIS A 435 -14.43 -55.83 -20.02
C HIS A 435 -14.13 -56.18 -18.54
N HIS A 436 -15.26 -56.10 -17.80
CA HIS A 436 -15.68 -56.75 -16.53
C HIS A 436 -15.01 -56.23 -15.24
N LEU A 437 -15.72 -55.91 -14.16
CA LEU A 437 -17.11 -56.07 -13.73
C LEU A 437 -17.46 -54.94 -12.75
#